data_AF-A0A3M1LAW5-F1
#
_entry.id   AF-A0A3M1LAW5-F1
#
_cell.length_a   1.000
_cell.length_b   1.000
_cell.length_c   1.000
_cell.angle_alpha   90.00
_cell.angle_beta   90.00
_cell.angle_gamma   90.00
#
_symmetry.space_group_name_H-M   'P 1'
#
loop_
_entity.id
_entity.type
_entity.pdbx_description
1 polymer ?
#
loop_
_entity_poly.entity_id
_entity_poly.type
_entity_poly.pdbx_seq_one_letter_code
_entity_poly.pdbx_strand_id
1 'polypeptide(L)'
;GSAVQVARTIDQALARGLRPHLSITVTARNAGSLPEAVAFALDRGLLFNLNFYREQDLESPFPALTPDGDRLIAALRQALAVIEERLPPYNLIAGLLDRVSLAAPHRYPCGVGHAYLVVGPRGQVARCQMELERPVTDIWTEDPLTPLRAVNGGFRNLPVEQREGCRTCPWRYWCAGGCPLLTHRLTGRSDRPSPYCRVYKTLFPEMLRLEGLRLLRWQDRRAQAAGR
;
A
#
# COMPACT_ATOMS: atom_id res chain seq x y z
N GLY A 1 -8.27 24.08 -0.96
CA GLY A 1 -7.41 22.87 -0.84
C GLY A 1 -6.31 22.92 -1.89
N SER A 2 -5.28 22.06 -1.77
CA SER A 2 -4.10 22.06 -2.66
C SER A 2 -4.30 21.32 -4.01
N ALA A 3 -5.51 20.81 -4.27
CA ALA A 3 -5.78 19.93 -5.43
C ALA A 3 -5.43 20.58 -6.78
N VAL A 4 -5.76 21.86 -6.98
CA VAL A 4 -5.46 22.60 -8.22
C VAL A 4 -3.95 22.71 -8.43
N GLN A 5 -3.18 23.02 -7.39
CA GLN A 5 -1.72 23.08 -7.50
C GLN A 5 -1.13 21.70 -7.82
N VAL A 6 -1.62 20.63 -7.18
CA VAL A 6 -1.16 19.26 -7.43
C VAL A 6 -1.44 18.84 -8.88
N ALA A 7 -2.65 19.06 -9.38
CA ALA A 7 -3.01 18.72 -10.77
C ALA A 7 -2.14 19.48 -11.77
N ARG A 8 -1.96 20.79 -11.58
CA ARG A 8 -1.08 21.61 -12.42
C ARG A 8 0.36 21.11 -12.43
N THR A 9 0.91 20.74 -11.28
CA THR A 9 2.26 20.20 -11.16
C THR A 9 2.41 18.85 -11.88
N ILE A 10 1.39 17.98 -11.79
CA ILE A 10 1.36 16.71 -12.51
C ILE A 10 1.37 16.96 -14.03
N ASP A 11 0.52 17.86 -14.53
CA ASP A 11 0.44 18.17 -15.95
C ASP A 11 1.77 18.76 -16.47
N GLN A 12 2.41 19.62 -15.68
CA GLN A 12 3.74 20.16 -15.94
C GLN A 12 4.85 19.10 -15.94
N ALA A 13 4.76 18.09 -15.07
CA ALA A 13 5.70 16.99 -15.02
C ALA A 13 5.56 16.10 -16.26
N LEU A 14 4.32 15.78 -16.65
CA LEU A 14 4.01 14.98 -17.84
C LEU A 14 4.48 15.67 -19.12
N ALA A 15 4.28 16.99 -19.25
CA ALA A 15 4.76 17.78 -20.38
C ALA A 15 6.30 17.76 -20.52
N ARG A 16 7.03 17.44 -19.44
CA ARG A 16 8.50 17.30 -19.42
C ARG A 16 8.96 15.84 -19.51
N GLY A 17 8.06 14.91 -19.84
CA GLY A 17 8.37 13.48 -19.97
C GLY A 17 8.50 12.75 -18.62
N LEU A 18 8.23 13.40 -17.50
CA LEU A 18 8.20 12.74 -16.20
C LEU A 18 6.89 11.97 -16.00
N ARG A 19 6.95 10.84 -15.32
CA ARG A 19 5.79 9.99 -14.99
C ARG A 19 5.69 9.83 -13.47
N PRO A 20 5.07 10.78 -12.76
CA PRO A 20 4.88 10.67 -11.31
C PRO A 20 4.05 9.43 -10.96
N HIS A 21 4.32 8.86 -9.78
CA HIS A 21 3.49 7.81 -9.20
C HIS A 21 2.59 8.43 -8.13
N LEU A 22 1.28 8.29 -8.27
CA LEU A 22 0.34 8.87 -7.29
C LEU A 22 0.21 7.98 -6.06
N SER A 23 0.32 8.57 -4.88
CA SER A 23 0.00 7.93 -3.61
C SER A 23 -1.34 8.42 -3.10
N ILE A 24 -2.37 7.60 -3.25
CA ILE A 24 -3.74 7.94 -2.87
C ILE A 24 -4.04 7.30 -1.51
N THR A 25 -4.25 8.11 -0.49
CA THR A 25 -4.67 7.64 0.84
C THR A 25 -6.19 7.57 0.92
N VAL A 26 -6.73 6.37 1.11
CA VAL A 26 -8.16 6.11 1.29
C VAL A 26 -8.53 6.28 2.76
N THR A 27 -9.52 7.13 2.99
CA THR A 27 -10.06 7.53 4.29
C THR A 27 -11.58 7.41 4.28
N ALA A 28 -12.21 7.48 5.45
CA ALA A 28 -13.66 7.61 5.57
C ALA A 28 -14.20 8.88 4.86
N ARG A 29 -13.39 9.94 4.68
CA ARG A 29 -13.86 11.19 4.05
C ARG A 29 -13.87 11.14 2.53
N ASN A 30 -12.96 10.37 1.91
CA ASN A 30 -12.83 10.29 0.45
C ASN A 30 -13.19 8.91 -0.12
N ALA A 31 -13.65 7.96 0.70
CA ALA A 31 -14.11 6.66 0.21
C ALA A 31 -15.16 6.79 -0.91
N GLY A 32 -16.08 7.74 -0.80
CA GLY A 32 -17.09 8.00 -1.82
C GLY A 32 -16.58 8.70 -3.08
N SER A 33 -15.40 9.32 -3.03
CA SER A 33 -14.77 10.04 -4.16
C SER A 33 -13.49 9.38 -4.67
N LEU A 34 -13.25 8.13 -4.25
CA LEU A 34 -12.13 7.32 -4.72
C LEU A 34 -12.18 7.03 -6.23
N PRO A 35 -13.35 6.73 -6.85
CA PRO A 35 -13.46 6.51 -8.29
C PRO A 35 -12.93 7.69 -9.12
N GLU A 36 -13.19 8.92 -8.70
CA GLU A 36 -12.76 10.15 -9.37
C GLU A 36 -11.25 10.33 -9.28
N ALA A 37 -10.63 10.00 -8.14
CA ALA A 37 -9.18 10.03 -7.99
C ALA A 37 -8.48 8.99 -8.89
N VAL A 38 -9.10 7.81 -9.05
CA VAL A 38 -8.61 6.76 -9.95
C VAL A 38 -8.80 7.15 -11.41
N ALA A 39 -9.96 7.68 -11.80
CA ALA A 39 -10.20 8.20 -13.15
C ALA A 39 -9.16 9.29 -13.50
N PHE A 40 -8.94 10.23 -12.59
CA PHE A 40 -7.92 11.28 -12.76
C PHE A 40 -6.52 10.72 -13.06
N ALA A 41 -6.13 9.62 -12.39
CA ALA A 41 -4.85 8.96 -12.61
C ALA A 41 -4.79 8.26 -13.98
N LEU A 42 -5.85 7.53 -14.33
CA LEU A 42 -5.96 6.78 -15.58
C LEU A 42 -5.98 7.68 -16.81
N ASP A 43 -6.75 8.79 -16.76
CA ASP A 43 -6.86 9.78 -17.83
C ASP A 43 -5.50 10.42 -18.18
N ARG A 44 -4.56 10.40 -17.23
CA ARG A 44 -3.19 10.92 -17.37
C ARG A 44 -2.15 9.83 -17.60
N GLY A 45 -2.55 8.56 -17.69
CA GLY A 45 -1.64 7.44 -17.87
C GLY A 45 -0.68 7.23 -16.68
N LEU A 46 -1.11 7.56 -15.47
CA LEU A 46 -0.28 7.51 -14.26
C LEU A 46 -0.40 6.16 -13.55
N LEU A 47 0.71 5.72 -12.98
CA LEU A 47 0.70 4.66 -11.96
C LEU A 47 0.26 5.24 -10.62
N PHE A 48 -0.36 4.42 -9.79
CA PHE A 48 -0.80 4.81 -8.47
C PHE A 48 -0.85 3.65 -7.48
N ASN A 49 -0.79 3.97 -6.19
CA ASN A 49 -1.11 3.04 -5.12
C ASN A 49 -2.22 3.59 -4.21
N LEU A 50 -3.10 2.68 -3.82
CA LEU A 50 -4.16 2.90 -2.84
C LEU A 50 -3.63 2.48 -1.47
N ASN A 51 -3.37 3.46 -0.61
CA ASN A 51 -2.94 3.24 0.77
C ASN A 51 -4.12 3.43 1.70
N PHE A 52 -4.27 2.57 2.70
CA PHE A 52 -5.31 2.77 3.70
C PHE A 52 -4.78 3.70 4.78
N TYR A 53 -5.63 4.64 5.20
CA TYR A 53 -5.32 5.51 6.31
C TYR A 53 -4.93 4.70 7.54
N ARG A 54 -3.89 5.14 8.23
CA ARG A 54 -3.45 4.57 9.49
C ARG A 54 -3.30 5.68 10.49
N GLU A 55 -4.05 5.57 11.57
CA GLU A 55 -3.97 6.53 12.66
C GLU A 55 -2.59 6.49 13.32
N GLN A 56 -2.01 7.67 13.54
CA GLN A 56 -0.71 7.80 14.21
C GLN A 56 -0.89 7.72 15.73
N ASP A 57 -1.99 8.27 16.25
CA ASP A 57 -2.30 8.34 17.67
C ASP A 57 -3.75 7.93 17.96
N LEU A 58 -3.97 7.02 18.91
CA LEU A 58 -5.31 6.54 19.27
C LEU A 58 -6.20 7.64 19.86
N GLU A 59 -5.61 8.78 20.26
CA GLU A 59 -6.29 9.95 20.84
C GLU A 59 -6.55 11.09 19.83
N SER A 60 -6.42 10.82 18.52
CA SER A 60 -6.52 11.83 17.45
C SER A 60 -7.82 12.64 17.47
N PRO A 61 -7.77 13.99 17.38
CA PRO A 61 -8.94 14.87 17.40
C PRO A 61 -9.70 14.92 16.06
N PHE A 62 -9.23 14.20 15.03
CA PHE A 62 -9.90 14.14 13.73
C PHE A 62 -10.91 12.99 13.73
N PRO A 63 -12.20 13.22 13.40
CA PRO A 63 -13.19 12.15 13.37
C PRO A 63 -12.70 11.00 12.47
N ALA A 64 -12.81 9.77 12.99
CA ALA A 64 -12.12 8.57 12.53
C ALA A 64 -11.99 8.52 10.99
N LEU A 65 -10.83 8.93 10.49
CA LEU A 65 -10.48 8.87 9.07
C LEU A 65 -10.34 7.43 8.58
N THR A 66 -10.37 6.46 9.50
CA THR A 66 -10.41 5.02 9.22
C THR A 66 -11.80 4.64 8.69
N PRO A 67 -11.95 4.25 7.42
CA PRO A 67 -13.21 3.70 6.94
C PRO A 67 -13.44 2.33 7.59
N ASP A 68 -14.70 2.02 7.90
CA ASP A 68 -15.07 0.65 8.24
C ASP A 68 -14.81 -0.30 7.05
N GLY A 69 -14.71 -1.59 7.33
CA GLY A 69 -14.35 -2.58 6.31
C GLY A 69 -15.32 -2.67 5.14
N ASP A 70 -16.63 -2.48 5.36
CA ASP A 70 -17.63 -2.62 4.30
C ASP A 70 -17.67 -1.39 3.41
N ARG A 71 -17.56 -0.20 4.01
CA ARG A 71 -17.38 1.04 3.26
C ARG A 71 -16.10 1.03 2.43
N LEU A 72 -15.02 0.48 2.98
CA LEU A 72 -13.74 0.35 2.26
C LEU A 72 -13.85 -0.62 1.08
N ILE A 73 -14.49 -1.77 1.27
CA ILE A 73 -14.76 -2.73 0.18
C ILE A 73 -15.62 -2.09 -0.92
N ALA A 74 -16.69 -1.37 -0.54
CA ALA A 74 -17.55 -0.69 -1.50
C ALA A 74 -16.81 0.37 -2.32
N ALA A 75 -16.02 1.22 -1.67
CA ALA A 75 -15.19 2.23 -2.33
C ALA A 75 -14.18 1.61 -3.30
N LEU A 76 -13.50 0.54 -2.87
CA LEU A 76 -12.52 -0.15 -3.71
C LEU A 76 -13.20 -0.83 -4.91
N ARG A 77 -14.39 -1.41 -4.75
CA ARG A 77 -15.18 -1.95 -5.87
C ARG A 77 -15.53 -0.89 -6.90
N GLN A 78 -15.96 0.29 -6.47
CA GLN A 78 -16.25 1.39 -7.38
C GLN A 78 -14.98 1.85 -8.12
N ALA A 79 -13.83 1.89 -7.44
CA ALA A 79 -12.54 2.16 -8.06
C ALA A 79 -12.12 1.08 -9.08
N LEU A 80 -12.31 -0.21 -8.75
CA LEU A 80 -12.04 -1.32 -9.67
C LEU A 80 -12.94 -1.25 -10.92
N ALA A 81 -14.22 -0.87 -10.77
CA ALA A 81 -15.13 -0.68 -11.90
C ALA A 81 -14.64 0.42 -12.86
N VAL A 82 -14.18 1.56 -12.32
CA VAL A 82 -13.57 2.64 -13.14
C VAL A 82 -12.34 2.13 -13.91
N ILE A 83 -11.51 1.29 -13.29
CA ILE A 83 -10.34 0.68 -13.96
C ILE A 83 -10.79 -0.31 -15.05
N GLU A 84 -11.83 -1.09 -14.81
CA GLU A 84 -12.37 -2.05 -15.78
C GLU A 84 -12.91 -1.36 -17.05
N GLU A 85 -13.59 -0.22 -16.89
CA GLU A 85 -14.02 0.61 -18.03
C GLU A 85 -12.82 1.16 -18.82
N ARG A 86 -11.72 1.46 -18.13
CA ARG A 86 -10.55 2.17 -18.66
C ARG A 86 -9.27 1.33 -18.64
N LEU A 87 -9.37 0.00 -18.83
CA LEU A 87 -8.26 -0.94 -18.64
C LEU A 87 -6.95 -0.46 -19.30
N PRO A 88 -5.92 -0.10 -18.51
CA PRO A 88 -4.70 0.47 -19.05
C PRO A 88 -3.79 -0.60 -19.68
N PRO A 89 -2.90 -0.21 -20.62
CA PRO A 89 -1.93 -1.14 -21.21
C PRO A 89 -0.79 -1.53 -20.23
N TYR A 90 -0.66 -0.83 -19.11
CA TYR A 90 0.31 -1.08 -18.04
C TYR A 90 -0.32 -1.81 -16.84
N ASN A 91 0.51 -2.47 -16.03
CA ASN A 91 0.06 -3.25 -14.88
C ASN A 91 -0.15 -2.35 -13.65
N LEU A 92 -1.30 -2.47 -12.98
CA LEU A 92 -1.63 -1.77 -11.74
C LEU A 92 -1.76 -2.70 -10.51
N ILE A 93 -1.69 -4.02 -10.68
CA ILE A 93 -2.11 -5.02 -9.68
C ILE A 93 -1.37 -4.92 -8.34
N ALA A 94 -0.12 -4.43 -8.36
CA ALA A 94 0.69 -4.25 -7.15
C ALA A 94 0.33 -2.99 -6.35
N GLY A 95 -0.53 -2.11 -6.88
CA GLY A 95 -0.90 -0.83 -6.25
C GLY A 95 -2.34 -0.74 -5.75
N LEU A 96 -3.22 -1.70 -6.06
CA LEU A 96 -4.67 -1.53 -5.81
C LEU A 96 -5.11 -1.83 -4.38
N LEU A 97 -4.26 -2.46 -3.57
CA LEU A 97 -4.54 -2.73 -2.16
C LEU A 97 -3.35 -2.38 -1.28
N ASP A 98 -3.67 -1.81 -0.13
CA ASP A 98 -2.70 -1.36 0.83
C ASP A 98 -1.86 -2.52 1.41
N ARG A 99 -0.53 -2.38 1.35
CA ARG A 99 0.45 -3.37 1.86
C ARG A 99 0.27 -4.77 1.27
N VAL A 100 -0.29 -4.83 0.08
CA VAL A 100 -0.46 -6.04 -0.72
C VAL A 100 0.36 -5.87 -1.99
N SER A 101 1.03 -6.94 -2.43
CA SER A 101 1.67 -6.97 -3.74
C SER A 101 1.45 -8.32 -4.40
N LEU A 102 0.83 -8.30 -5.58
CA LEU A 102 0.64 -9.48 -6.44
C LEU A 102 1.75 -9.60 -7.51
N ALA A 103 2.79 -8.77 -7.44
CA ALA A 103 3.91 -8.85 -8.38
C ALA A 103 4.82 -10.05 -8.10
N ALA A 104 5.03 -10.39 -6.81
CA ALA A 104 5.83 -11.53 -6.39
C ALA A 104 5.41 -12.02 -5.00
N PRO A 105 5.48 -13.35 -4.73
CA PRO A 105 5.22 -13.88 -3.41
C PRO A 105 6.28 -13.38 -2.41
N HIS A 106 5.84 -12.98 -1.22
CA HIS A 106 6.71 -12.44 -0.19
C HIS A 106 6.29 -12.86 1.21
N ARG A 107 7.28 -12.98 2.11
CA ARG A 107 7.07 -13.39 3.51
C ARG A 107 6.80 -12.21 4.43
N TYR A 108 7.24 -11.01 4.05
CA TYR A 108 7.13 -9.78 4.83
C TYR A 108 6.49 -8.66 3.99
N PRO A 109 5.54 -7.89 4.55
CA PRO A 109 4.80 -6.85 3.82
C PRO A 109 5.63 -5.55 3.62
N CYS A 110 6.73 -5.40 4.35
CA CYS A 110 7.72 -4.35 4.16
C CYS A 110 9.05 -4.74 4.84
N GLY A 111 10.10 -3.93 4.65
CA GLY A 111 11.44 -4.21 5.18
C GLY A 111 11.68 -3.81 6.64
N VAL A 112 10.66 -3.31 7.36
CA VAL A 112 10.84 -2.80 8.74
C VAL A 112 11.43 -3.87 9.65
N GLY A 113 12.47 -3.49 10.40
CA GLY A 113 13.20 -4.41 11.29
C GLY A 113 14.15 -5.39 10.58
N HIS A 114 14.34 -5.29 9.26
CA HIS A 114 15.21 -6.18 8.47
C HIS A 114 16.16 -5.43 7.54
N ALA A 115 15.62 -4.66 6.61
CA ALA A 115 16.35 -4.00 5.52
C ALA A 115 15.73 -2.65 5.17
N TYR A 116 15.14 -1.98 6.16
CA TYR A 116 14.51 -0.67 6.02
C TYR A 116 14.81 0.16 7.26
N LEU A 117 15.21 1.41 7.01
CA LEU A 117 15.48 2.42 8.02
C LEU A 117 14.90 3.75 7.54
N VAL A 118 14.66 4.65 8.48
CA VAL A 118 14.21 6.02 8.18
C VAL A 118 15.09 6.99 8.93
N VAL A 119 15.72 7.90 8.19
CA VAL A 119 16.53 8.99 8.74
C VAL A 119 15.65 10.20 8.94
N GLY A 120 15.55 10.68 10.17
CA GLY A 120 14.89 11.93 10.51
C GLY A 120 15.79 13.14 10.26
N PRO A 121 15.23 14.36 10.32
CA PRO A 121 15.93 15.58 9.91
C PRO A 121 17.15 15.95 10.76
N ARG A 122 17.32 15.39 11.96
CA ARG A 122 18.51 15.61 12.83
C ARG A 122 19.48 14.42 12.81
N GLY A 123 19.36 13.53 11.82
CA GLY A 123 20.20 12.34 11.71
C GLY A 123 19.79 11.18 12.61
N GLN A 124 18.72 11.29 13.39
CA GLN A 124 18.17 10.16 14.15
C GLN A 124 17.59 9.10 13.20
N VAL A 125 17.78 7.82 13.53
CA VAL A 125 17.36 6.70 12.68
C VAL A 125 16.30 5.87 13.39
N ALA A 126 15.15 5.70 12.74
CA ALA A 126 14.03 4.88 13.21
C ALA A 126 13.80 3.67 12.29
N ARG A 127 13.09 2.65 12.80
CA ARG A 127 12.74 1.45 12.03
C ARG A 127 11.66 1.71 10.98
N CYS A 128 10.76 2.65 11.25
CA CYS A 128 9.57 2.92 10.45
C CYS A 128 9.31 4.43 10.39
N GLN A 129 8.83 4.94 9.25
CA GLN A 129 8.45 6.35 9.13
C GLN A 129 7.33 6.73 10.10
N MET A 130 6.46 5.78 10.47
CA MET A 130 5.39 5.98 11.44
C MET A 130 5.87 5.94 12.91
N GLU A 131 7.16 5.68 13.13
CA GLU A 131 7.81 5.60 14.44
C GLU A 131 9.02 6.55 14.47
N LEU A 132 8.99 7.63 13.67
CA LEU A 132 10.10 8.57 13.55
C LEU A 132 10.45 9.26 14.89
N GLU A 133 9.46 9.36 15.78
CA GLU A 133 9.60 9.89 17.15
C GLU A 133 10.18 8.87 18.13
N ARG A 134 10.42 7.64 17.69
CA ARG A 134 11.03 6.55 18.47
C ARG A 134 12.30 6.07 17.77
N PRO A 135 13.33 6.94 17.65
CA PRO A 135 14.59 6.55 17.04
C PRO A 135 15.27 5.46 17.86
N VAL A 136 16.04 4.62 17.18
CA VAL A 136 16.78 3.49 17.76
C VAL A 136 18.29 3.77 17.75
N THR A 137 18.75 4.54 16.77
CA THR A 137 20.16 4.87 16.54
C THR A 137 20.24 6.18 15.77
N ASP A 138 21.37 6.50 15.16
CA ASP A 138 21.60 7.68 14.33
C ASP A 138 22.50 7.35 13.13
N ILE A 139 22.73 8.35 12.27
CA ILE A 139 23.57 8.25 11.07
C ILE A 139 25.06 8.11 11.36
N TRP A 140 25.51 8.29 12.60
CA TRP A 140 26.93 8.20 12.97
C TRP A 140 27.31 6.79 13.40
N THR A 141 26.32 5.92 13.62
CA THR A 141 26.54 4.51 13.89
C THR A 141 27.04 3.80 12.63
N GLU A 142 28.15 3.06 12.75
CA GLU A 142 28.84 2.38 11.62
C GLU A 142 27.91 1.48 10.81
N ASP A 143 27.08 0.68 11.50
CA ASP A 143 25.98 -0.07 10.88
C ASP A 143 24.66 0.22 11.61
N PRO A 144 23.83 1.15 11.08
CA PRO A 144 22.55 1.49 11.70
C PRO A 144 21.51 0.37 11.53
N LEU A 145 21.70 -0.65 10.68
CA LEU A 145 20.75 -1.76 10.55
C LEU A 145 20.86 -2.76 11.70
N THR A 146 22.07 -2.98 12.24
CA THR A 146 22.30 -3.89 13.38
C THR A 146 21.42 -3.55 14.60
N PRO A 147 21.42 -2.31 15.14
CA PRO A 147 20.55 -1.97 16.26
C PRO A 147 19.06 -2.04 15.90
N LEU A 148 18.67 -1.73 14.66
CA LEU A 148 17.27 -1.84 14.20
C LEU A 148 16.76 -3.29 14.18
N ARG A 149 17.62 -4.25 13.81
CA ARG A 149 17.33 -5.70 13.82
C ARG A 149 17.28 -6.27 15.24
N ALA A 150 18.05 -5.68 16.17
CA ALA A 150 18.12 -6.10 17.56
C ALA A 150 16.90 -5.66 18.41
N VAL A 151 16.04 -4.77 17.90
CA VAL A 151 14.88 -4.29 18.67
C VAL A 151 13.86 -5.40 18.90
N ASN A 152 13.75 -5.80 20.17
CA ASN A 152 12.78 -6.81 20.63
C ASN A 152 11.53 -6.22 21.30
N GLY A 153 11.49 -4.91 21.52
CA GLY A 153 10.34 -4.19 22.10
C GLY A 153 9.34 -3.63 21.07
N GLY A 154 8.06 -3.58 21.45
CA GLY A 154 6.97 -3.08 20.61
C GLY A 154 6.55 -4.06 19.51
N PHE A 155 6.12 -3.52 18.36
CA PHE A 155 5.70 -4.36 17.24
C PHE A 155 6.89 -5.09 16.60
N ARG A 156 6.63 -6.30 16.10
CA ARG A 156 7.57 -7.15 15.37
C ARG A 156 7.06 -7.40 13.96
N ASN A 157 7.93 -7.32 12.97
CA ASN A 157 7.62 -7.69 11.60
C ASN A 157 7.87 -9.18 11.39
N LEU A 158 6.96 -10.01 11.91
CA LEU A 158 7.04 -11.45 11.79
C LEU A 158 6.73 -11.90 10.36
N PRO A 159 7.43 -12.94 9.85
CA PRO A 159 7.10 -13.52 8.56
C PRO A 159 5.71 -14.17 8.61
N VAL A 160 5.00 -14.17 7.49
CA VAL A 160 3.58 -14.55 7.45
C VAL A 160 3.29 -15.98 7.95
N GLU A 161 4.26 -16.90 7.87
CA GLU A 161 4.09 -18.28 8.36
C GLU A 161 4.08 -18.37 9.89
N GLN A 162 4.62 -17.37 10.58
CA GLN A 162 4.61 -17.25 12.04
C GLN A 162 3.39 -16.48 12.58
N ARG A 163 2.48 -16.04 11.70
CA ARG A 163 1.26 -15.33 12.10
C ARG A 163 0.08 -16.29 12.24
N GLU A 164 -0.59 -16.21 13.38
CA GLU A 164 -1.80 -16.95 13.72
C GLU A 164 -2.89 -16.71 12.66
N GLY A 165 -3.51 -17.78 12.16
CA GLY A 165 -4.53 -17.72 11.10
C GLY A 165 -4.03 -17.38 9.69
N CYS A 166 -2.76 -16.99 9.52
CA CYS A 166 -2.17 -16.70 8.20
C CYS A 166 -1.41 -17.91 7.62
N ARG A 167 -0.83 -18.77 8.46
CA ARG A 167 0.00 -19.91 8.02
C ARG A 167 -0.66 -20.82 6.98
N THR A 168 -1.96 -21.06 7.11
CA THR A 168 -2.76 -21.91 6.20
C THR A 168 -3.56 -21.10 5.18
N CYS A 169 -3.46 -19.77 5.19
CA CYS A 169 -4.19 -18.93 4.24
C CYS A 169 -3.60 -19.08 2.83
N PRO A 170 -4.42 -19.29 1.79
CA PRO A 170 -3.94 -19.35 0.40
C PRO A 170 -3.37 -18.01 -0.06
N TRP A 171 -3.81 -16.89 0.53
CA TRP A 171 -3.37 -15.54 0.18
C TRP A 171 -2.11 -15.06 0.92
N ARG A 172 -1.52 -15.90 1.77
CA ARG A 172 -0.50 -15.47 2.76
C ARG A 172 0.68 -14.75 2.13
N TYR A 173 1.16 -15.16 0.96
CA TYR A 173 2.31 -14.56 0.30
C TYR A 173 2.01 -13.30 -0.51
N TRP A 174 0.74 -12.90 -0.61
CA TRP A 174 0.33 -11.72 -1.36
C TRP A 174 0.05 -10.52 -0.46
N CYS A 175 -0.45 -10.75 0.76
CA CYS A 175 -0.57 -9.70 1.78
C CYS A 175 0.54 -9.73 2.84
N ALA A 176 1.23 -10.87 3.00
CA ALA A 176 2.21 -11.11 4.06
C ALA A 176 1.78 -10.67 5.48
N GLY A 177 0.47 -10.68 5.75
CA GLY A 177 -0.10 -10.27 7.04
C GLY A 177 -0.33 -8.77 7.21
N GLY A 178 -0.11 -7.93 6.18
CA GLY A 178 -0.35 -6.48 6.24
C GLY A 178 0.55 -5.73 7.23
N CYS A 179 0.31 -4.42 7.41
CA CYS A 179 1.18 -3.57 8.24
C CYS A 179 1.35 -4.10 9.67
N PRO A 180 2.57 -4.52 10.09
CA PRO A 180 2.79 -5.10 11.42
C PRO A 180 2.57 -4.09 12.55
N LEU A 181 2.91 -2.82 12.31
CA LEU A 181 2.68 -1.74 13.27
C LEU A 181 1.18 -1.54 13.54
N LEU A 182 0.36 -1.50 12.49
CA LEU A 182 -1.08 -1.34 12.63
C LEU A 182 -1.71 -2.52 13.40
N THR A 183 -1.34 -3.75 13.04
CA THR A 183 -1.79 -4.94 13.76
C THR A 183 -1.45 -4.86 15.24
N HIS A 184 -0.21 -4.50 15.57
CA HIS A 184 0.22 -4.40 16.96
C HIS A 184 -0.50 -3.29 17.71
N ARG A 185 -0.68 -2.10 17.12
CA ARG A 185 -1.42 -0.99 17.76
C ARG A 185 -2.87 -1.36 18.09
N LEU A 186 -3.54 -2.10 17.19
CA LEU A 186 -4.95 -2.44 17.37
C LEU A 186 -5.20 -3.70 18.21
N THR A 187 -4.20 -4.59 18.35
CA THR A 187 -4.39 -5.89 19.01
C THR A 187 -3.45 -6.17 20.17
N GLY A 188 -2.45 -5.31 20.39
CA GLY A 188 -1.32 -5.56 21.29
C GLY A 188 -0.36 -6.67 20.82
N ARG A 189 -0.65 -7.33 19.70
CA ARG A 189 0.08 -8.53 19.22
C ARG A 189 0.58 -8.38 17.79
N SER A 190 1.76 -8.92 17.53
CA SER A 190 2.40 -8.84 16.19
C SER A 190 2.13 -10.07 15.31
N ASP A 191 1.63 -11.14 15.90
CA ASP A 191 1.36 -12.42 15.25
C ASP A 191 -0.11 -12.59 14.86
N ARG A 192 -0.95 -11.56 15.03
CA ARG A 192 -2.35 -11.58 14.58
C ARG A 192 -2.46 -11.27 13.07
N PRO A 193 -3.56 -11.68 12.42
CA PRO A 193 -3.87 -11.24 11.07
C PRO A 193 -3.97 -9.71 10.95
N SER A 194 -3.78 -9.19 9.73
CA SER A 194 -4.09 -7.79 9.43
C SER A 194 -5.52 -7.44 9.85
N PRO A 195 -5.77 -6.26 10.45
CA PRO A 195 -7.12 -5.71 10.63
C PRO A 195 -7.91 -5.62 9.30
N TYR A 196 -7.22 -5.55 8.16
CA TYR A 196 -7.81 -5.54 6.83
C TYR A 196 -7.87 -6.92 6.16
N CYS A 197 -7.65 -8.03 6.89
CA CYS A 197 -7.67 -9.38 6.35
C CYS A 197 -8.97 -9.71 5.59
N ARG A 198 -10.13 -9.30 6.13
CA ARG A 198 -11.43 -9.46 5.45
C ARG A 198 -11.45 -8.72 4.12
N VAL A 199 -11.06 -7.43 4.13
CA VAL A 199 -11.00 -6.57 2.95
C VAL A 199 -10.13 -7.20 1.86
N TYR A 200 -8.92 -7.64 2.23
CA TYR A 200 -8.01 -8.30 1.29
C TYR A 200 -8.63 -9.56 0.68
N LYS A 201 -9.14 -10.48 1.52
CA LYS A 201 -9.74 -11.74 1.06
C LYS A 201 -10.94 -11.53 0.14
N THR A 202 -11.75 -10.51 0.42
CA THR A 202 -12.90 -10.15 -0.42
C THR A 202 -12.47 -9.65 -1.79
N LEU A 203 -11.42 -8.82 -1.86
CA LEU A 203 -11.04 -8.12 -3.09
C LEU A 203 -10.01 -8.86 -3.95
N PHE A 204 -9.27 -9.82 -3.40
CA PHE A 204 -8.28 -10.58 -4.16
C PHE A 204 -8.83 -11.25 -5.43
N PRO A 205 -9.97 -11.97 -5.40
CA PRO A 205 -10.53 -12.56 -6.61
C PRO A 205 -10.91 -11.51 -7.66
N GLU A 206 -11.46 -10.37 -7.22
CA GLU A 206 -11.89 -9.27 -8.11
C GLU A 206 -10.67 -8.62 -8.79
N MET A 207 -9.57 -8.42 -8.07
CA MET A 207 -8.32 -7.91 -8.63
C MET A 207 -7.68 -8.87 -9.64
N LEU A 208 -7.67 -10.17 -9.34
CA LEU A 208 -7.15 -11.16 -10.29
C LEU A 208 -7.99 -11.21 -11.57
N ARG A 209 -9.32 -11.16 -11.44
CA ARG A 209 -10.23 -11.06 -12.59
C ARG A 209 -9.91 -9.81 -13.42
N LEU A 210 -9.75 -8.66 -12.78
CA LEU A 210 -9.45 -7.39 -13.44
C LEU A 210 -8.13 -7.45 -14.23
N GLU A 211 -7.07 -8.01 -13.66
CA GLU A 211 -5.81 -8.20 -14.37
C GLU A 211 -5.96 -9.18 -15.55
N GLY A 212 -6.74 -10.26 -15.38
CA GLY A 212 -7.08 -11.17 -16.47
C GLY A 212 -7.74 -10.46 -17.66
N LEU A 213 -8.74 -9.61 -17.39
CA LEU A 213 -9.39 -8.80 -18.42
C LEU A 213 -8.42 -7.83 -19.11
N ARG A 214 -7.52 -7.21 -18.34
CA ARG A 214 -6.47 -6.34 -18.87
C ARG A 214 -5.57 -7.09 -19.86
N LEU A 215 -5.14 -8.30 -19.49
CA LEU A 215 -4.28 -9.14 -20.33
C LEU A 215 -4.99 -9.53 -21.63
N LEU A 216 -6.26 -9.93 -21.56
CA LEU A 216 -7.07 -10.25 -22.74
C LEU A 216 -7.25 -9.03 -23.66
N ARG A 217 -7.56 -7.86 -23.12
CA ARG A 217 -7.74 -6.62 -23.89
C ARG A 217 -6.48 -6.22 -24.67
N TRP A 218 -5.30 -6.50 -24.12
CA TRP A 218 -4.02 -6.04 -24.67
C TRP A 218 -3.14 -7.15 -25.25
N GLN A 219 -3.68 -8.37 -25.43
CA GLN A 219 -2.93 -9.54 -25.90
C GLN A 219 -2.26 -9.30 -27.27
N ASP A 220 -2.98 -8.69 -28.22
CA ASP A 220 -2.48 -8.48 -29.59
C ASP A 220 -1.36 -7.45 -29.64
N ARG A 221 -1.44 -6.39 -28.82
CA ARG A 221 -0.38 -5.39 -28.69
C ARG A 221 0.89 -5.96 -28.09
N ARG A 222 0.79 -6.92 -27.16
CA ARG A 222 1.95 -7.60 -26.59
C ARG A 222 2.60 -8.55 -27.60
N ALA A 223 1.79 -9.27 -28.39
CA ALA A 223 2.31 -10.11 -29.47
C ALA A 223 3.05 -9.28 -30.54
N GLN A 224 2.51 -8.12 -30.93
CA GLN A 224 3.16 -7.20 -31.86
C GLN A 224 4.44 -6.55 -31.30
N ALA A 225 4.50 -6.30 -29.99
CA ALA A 225 5.70 -5.78 -29.32
C ALA A 225 6.79 -6.83 -29.09
N ALA A 226 6.41 -8.12 -28.97
CA ALA A 226 7.34 -9.24 -28.77
C ALA A 226 7.84 -9.88 -30.08
N GLY A 227 7.24 -9.52 -31.22
CA GLY A 227 7.65 -9.95 -32.57
C GLY A 227 8.67 -9.00 -33.24
N ARG A 228 9.48 -8.29 -32.46
CA ARG A 228 10.63 -7.50 -32.93
C ARG A 228 11.90 -7.95 -32.21
#